data_AF-A0A7L3M227-F1
#
_entry.id   AF-A0A7L3M227-F1
#
_cell.length_a   1.000
_cell.length_b   1.000
_cell.length_c   1.000
_cell.angle_alpha   90.00
_cell.angle_beta   90.00
_cell.angle_gamma   90.00
#
_symmetry.space_group_name_H-M   'P 1'
#
loop_
_entity.id
_entity.type
_entity.pdbx_description
1 polymer ?
#
loop_
_entity_poly.entity_id
_entity_poly.type
_entity_poly.pdbx_seq_one_letter_code
_entity_poly.pdbx_strand_id
1 'polypeptide(L)'
;GRGGGGAMESAAKGGYVLANLAEVVERVLGFLPTKALLRAACVCRLWRECARRTLRTRQRIAWVSALEPGPGENHALVRALTRELEKVHVLPQTVLYIADAETFSGHEECHEQKKARKRNSKETALALEKLLPKRCQVLGLVTPGIVVTPMGSSNNQPQEIEEGEAGFALLFPKIDGVKIHTFHFSKDVKNRVFDESKFAEAG
;
A
#
# COMPACT_ATOMS: atom_id res chain seq x y z
N GLY A 1 51.63 -16.15 -37.18
CA GLY A 1 50.38 -15.38 -37.17
C GLY A 1 49.38 -16.04 -36.25
N ARG A 2 48.66 -15.22 -35.47
CA ARG A 2 47.42 -15.50 -34.72
C ARG A 2 47.49 -16.47 -33.53
N GLY A 3 47.84 -15.90 -32.38
CA GLY A 3 47.22 -16.26 -31.10
C GLY A 3 45.90 -15.50 -30.94
N GLY A 4 44.83 -16.20 -30.60
CA GLY A 4 43.49 -15.63 -30.47
C GLY A 4 42.47 -16.68 -30.03
N GLY A 5 42.59 -17.18 -28.78
CA GLY A 5 41.66 -18.17 -28.22
C GLY A 5 41.27 -17.95 -26.75
N GLY A 6 42.06 -17.21 -25.96
CA GLY A 6 41.84 -17.11 -24.51
C GLY A 6 40.76 -16.12 -24.04
N ALA A 7 40.36 -15.16 -24.87
CA ALA A 7 39.44 -14.09 -24.44
C ALA A 7 37.98 -14.57 -24.32
N MET A 8 37.55 -15.50 -25.17
CA MET A 8 36.15 -15.96 -25.24
C MET A 8 35.81 -16.94 -24.11
N GLU A 9 36.77 -17.75 -23.66
CA GLU A 9 36.58 -18.72 -22.57
C GLU A 9 36.58 -18.05 -21.19
N SER A 10 37.39 -16.99 -21.01
CA SER A 10 37.42 -16.17 -19.78
C SER A 10 36.12 -15.37 -19.60
N ALA A 11 35.58 -14.81 -20.69
CA ALA A 11 34.29 -14.10 -20.68
C ALA A 11 33.11 -15.01 -20.30
N ALA A 12 33.10 -16.26 -20.78
CA ALA A 12 32.07 -17.25 -20.45
C ALA A 12 32.11 -17.67 -18.96
N LYS A 13 33.31 -17.90 -18.41
CA LYS A 13 33.50 -18.21 -16.99
C LYS A 13 33.12 -17.03 -16.09
N GLY A 14 33.48 -15.80 -16.49
CA GLY A 14 33.07 -14.58 -15.77
C GLY A 14 31.56 -14.34 -15.78
N GLY A 15 30.89 -14.59 -16.91
CA GLY A 15 29.43 -14.50 -17.02
C GLY A 15 28.70 -15.50 -16.12
N TYR A 16 29.18 -16.73 -16.03
CA TYR A 16 28.62 -17.77 -15.16
C TYR A 16 28.74 -17.42 -13.67
N VAL A 17 29.90 -16.89 -13.23
CA VAL A 17 30.12 -16.45 -11.84
C VAL A 17 29.23 -15.26 -11.48
N LEU A 18 29.09 -14.27 -12.38
CA LEU A 18 28.22 -13.11 -12.17
C LEU A 18 26.73 -13.50 -12.14
N ALA A 19 26.32 -14.46 -12.98
CA ALA A 19 24.96 -15.00 -12.97
C ALA A 19 24.65 -15.74 -11.65
N ASN A 20 25.56 -16.62 -11.19
CA ASN A 20 25.42 -17.30 -9.92
C ASN A 20 25.34 -16.30 -8.74
N LEU A 21 26.17 -15.25 -8.76
CA LEU A 21 26.12 -14.21 -7.73
C LEU A 21 24.79 -13.43 -7.77
N ALA A 22 24.30 -13.09 -8.96
CA ALA A 22 23.01 -12.42 -9.13
C ALA A 22 21.86 -13.27 -8.58
N GLU A 23 21.86 -14.57 -8.86
CA GLU A 23 20.84 -15.50 -8.38
C GLU A 23 20.83 -15.61 -6.84
N VAL A 24 22.02 -15.69 -6.22
CA VAL A 24 22.15 -15.70 -4.75
C VAL A 24 21.67 -14.38 -4.16
N VAL A 25 22.06 -13.24 -4.74
CA VAL A 25 21.61 -11.92 -4.29
C VAL A 25 20.09 -11.81 -4.42
N GLU A 26 19.50 -12.24 -5.53
CA GLU A 26 18.05 -12.22 -5.73
C GLU A 26 17.31 -13.06 -4.69
N ARG A 27 17.83 -14.25 -4.34
CA ARG A 27 17.24 -15.07 -3.27
C ARG A 27 17.29 -14.38 -1.91
N VAL A 28 18.43 -13.81 -1.53
CA VAL A 28 18.58 -13.08 -0.26
C VAL A 28 17.63 -11.88 -0.21
N LEU A 29 17.60 -11.07 -1.27
CA LEU A 29 16.70 -9.92 -1.40
C LEU A 29 15.22 -10.34 -1.41
N GLY A 30 14.92 -11.55 -1.91
CA GLY A 30 13.58 -12.15 -1.92
C GLY A 30 12.91 -12.20 -0.54
N PHE A 31 13.68 -12.31 0.53
CA PHE A 31 13.18 -12.35 1.92
C PHE A 31 13.00 -10.97 2.56
N LEU A 32 13.45 -9.89 1.91
CA LEU A 32 13.43 -8.56 2.51
C LEU A 32 12.10 -7.85 2.28
N PRO A 33 11.55 -7.12 3.28
CA PRO A 33 10.41 -6.26 3.07
C PRO A 33 10.75 -5.10 2.13
N THR A 34 9.72 -4.47 1.55
CA THR A 34 9.87 -3.43 0.51
C THR A 34 10.80 -2.30 0.94
N LYS A 35 10.67 -1.81 2.18
CA LYS A 35 11.50 -0.71 2.68
C LYS A 35 12.99 -1.08 2.73
N ALA A 36 13.31 -2.31 3.13
CA ALA A 36 14.67 -2.83 3.12
C ALA A 36 15.19 -3.03 1.70
N LEU A 37 14.36 -3.49 0.76
CA LEU A 37 14.71 -3.59 -0.66
C LEU A 37 15.05 -2.23 -1.29
N LEU A 38 14.29 -1.19 -0.96
CA LEU A 38 14.56 0.16 -1.44
C LEU A 38 15.92 0.67 -0.96
N ARG A 39 16.31 0.34 0.29
CA ARG A 39 17.65 0.64 0.82
C ARG A 39 18.73 -0.21 0.16
N ALA A 40 18.47 -1.51 -0.02
CA ALA A 40 19.38 -2.44 -0.71
C ALA A 40 19.70 -1.98 -2.14
N ALA A 41 18.74 -1.37 -2.83
CA ALA A 41 18.94 -0.82 -4.17
C ALA A 41 19.94 0.36 -4.26
N CYS A 42 20.36 0.91 -3.12
CA CYS A 42 21.36 1.97 -3.03
C CYS A 42 22.79 1.44 -2.82
N VAL A 43 23.00 0.15 -2.56
CA VAL A 43 24.30 -0.43 -2.20
C VAL A 43 25.27 -0.50 -3.39
N CYS A 44 24.90 -1.22 -4.45
CA CYS A 44 25.69 -1.33 -5.68
C CYS A 44 24.79 -1.60 -6.90
N ARG A 45 25.37 -1.64 -8.11
CA ARG A 45 24.60 -1.86 -9.35
C ARG A 45 23.87 -3.21 -9.37
N LEU A 46 24.55 -4.28 -8.98
CA LEU A 46 23.97 -5.62 -8.92
C LEU A 46 22.75 -5.66 -7.98
N TRP A 47 22.92 -5.17 -6.74
CA TRP A 47 21.84 -5.13 -5.75
C TRP A 47 20.67 -4.27 -6.20
N ARG A 48 20.94 -3.14 -6.87
CA ARG A 48 19.90 -2.29 -7.47
C ARG A 48 19.08 -3.02 -8.52
N GLU A 49 19.73 -3.75 -9.41
CA GLU A 49 19.04 -4.50 -10.46
C GLU A 49 18.22 -5.64 -9.90
N CYS A 50 18.80 -6.45 -9.00
CA CYS A 50 18.13 -7.55 -8.33
C CYS A 50 16.94 -7.05 -7.48
N ALA A 51 17.13 -6.02 -6.65
CA ALA A 51 16.05 -5.44 -5.84
C ALA A 51 14.89 -4.91 -6.71
N ARG A 52 15.18 -4.24 -7.83
CA ARG A 52 14.16 -3.77 -8.78
C ARG A 52 13.43 -4.93 -9.46
N ARG A 53 14.10 -6.03 -9.79
CA ARG A 53 13.44 -7.24 -10.30
C ARG A 53 12.51 -7.84 -9.24
N THR A 54 12.98 -8.02 -8.01
CA THR A 54 12.15 -8.50 -6.89
C THR A 54 10.94 -7.62 -6.65
N LEU A 55 11.08 -6.29 -6.68
CA LEU A 55 9.94 -5.38 -6.52
C LEU A 55 8.91 -5.51 -7.66
N ARG A 56 9.36 -5.76 -8.90
CA ARG A 56 8.46 -5.95 -10.06
C ARG A 56 7.71 -7.27 -10.04
N THR A 57 8.29 -8.33 -9.46
CA THR A 57 7.62 -9.63 -9.36
C THR A 57 6.59 -9.67 -8.23
N ARG A 58 6.70 -8.78 -7.24
CA ARG A 58 5.75 -8.69 -6.12
C ARG A 58 4.49 -7.87 -6.48
N GLN A 59 3.66 -8.46 -7.34
CA GLN A 59 2.41 -7.87 -7.84
C GLN A 59 1.16 -8.30 -7.05
N ARG A 60 1.33 -8.83 -5.84
CA ARG A 60 0.20 -9.27 -5.01
C ARG A 60 -0.34 -8.11 -4.17
N ILE A 61 -1.65 -7.99 -4.14
CA ILE A 61 -2.35 -7.07 -3.24
C ILE A 61 -2.04 -7.51 -1.80
N ALA A 62 -1.77 -6.55 -0.93
CA ALA A 62 -1.70 -6.76 0.52
C ALA A 62 -2.84 -6.00 1.19
N TRP A 63 -3.19 -6.39 2.40
CA TRP A 63 -4.17 -5.67 3.21
C TRP A 63 -3.67 -5.49 4.63
N VAL A 64 -4.16 -4.44 5.28
CA VAL A 64 -3.94 -4.18 6.70
C VAL A 64 -5.28 -3.97 7.37
N SER A 65 -5.54 -4.63 8.50
CA SER A 65 -6.76 -4.45 9.29
C SER A 65 -6.44 -3.88 10.68
N ALA A 66 -7.32 -3.05 11.21
CA ALA A 66 -7.33 -2.58 12.58
C ALA A 66 -8.70 -2.91 13.20
N LEU A 67 -8.68 -3.55 14.37
CA LEU A 67 -9.89 -4.02 15.07
C LEU A 67 -10.11 -3.39 16.44
N GLU A 68 -9.11 -2.72 17.02
CA GLU A 68 -9.22 -2.22 18.38
C GLU A 68 -8.55 -0.85 18.54
N PRO A 69 -9.18 0.08 19.27
CA PRO A 69 -8.53 1.31 19.69
C PRO A 69 -7.37 0.99 20.61
N GLY A 70 -6.15 1.32 20.17
CA GLY A 70 -4.97 1.23 21.02
C GLY A 70 -4.83 2.49 21.90
N PRO A 71 -4.02 2.46 22.97
CA PRO A 71 -3.83 3.61 23.86
C PRO A 71 -2.98 4.72 23.22
N GLY A 72 -3.53 5.53 22.31
CA GLY A 72 -2.76 6.59 21.67
C GLY A 72 -3.61 7.57 20.87
N GLU A 73 -3.04 8.75 20.63
CA GLU A 73 -3.70 9.90 19.97
C GLU A 73 -4.03 9.66 18.49
N ASN A 74 -3.43 8.65 17.85
CA ASN A 74 -3.65 8.35 16.44
C ASN A 74 -4.63 7.19 16.25
N HIS A 75 -5.51 7.32 15.26
CA HIS A 75 -6.48 6.31 14.86
C HIS A 75 -5.88 4.90 14.72
N ALA A 76 -6.62 3.87 15.13
CA ALA A 76 -6.23 2.46 15.08
C ALA A 76 -5.64 2.04 13.72
N LEU A 77 -6.23 2.47 12.60
CA LEU A 77 -5.75 2.15 11.25
C LEU A 77 -4.39 2.79 10.92
N VAL A 78 -4.13 4.03 11.34
CA VAL A 78 -2.85 4.71 11.11
C VAL A 78 -1.74 3.97 11.83
N ARG A 79 -2.02 3.52 13.06
CA ARG A 79 -1.08 2.74 13.87
C ARG A 79 -0.81 1.36 13.26
N ALA A 80 -1.87 0.66 12.87
CA ALA A 80 -1.75 -0.65 12.21
C ALA A 80 -0.93 -0.55 10.93
N LEU A 81 -1.23 0.44 10.08
CA LEU A 81 -0.52 0.68 8.83
C LEU A 81 0.95 1.02 9.09
N THR A 82 1.27 1.87 10.08
CA THR A 82 2.66 2.18 10.45
C THR A 82 3.46 0.93 10.80
N ARG A 83 2.88 0.01 11.58
CA ARG A 83 3.54 -1.23 12.02
C ARG A 83 3.70 -2.22 10.86
N GLU A 84 2.66 -2.37 10.05
CA GLU A 84 2.64 -3.39 9.00
C GLU A 84 3.42 -2.95 7.75
N LEU A 85 3.51 -1.66 7.44
CA LEU A 85 4.33 -1.14 6.34
C LEU A 85 5.83 -1.44 6.48
N GLU A 86 6.33 -1.69 7.70
CA GLU A 86 7.71 -2.15 7.88
C GLU A 86 7.92 -3.60 7.39
N LYS A 87 6.84 -4.40 7.34
CA LYS A 87 6.86 -5.83 7.03
C LYS A 87 6.30 -6.14 5.65
N VAL A 88 5.58 -5.21 5.01
CA VAL A 88 4.98 -5.47 3.71
C VAL A 88 6.05 -5.77 2.66
N HIS A 89 5.72 -6.73 1.80
CA HIS A 89 6.55 -7.11 0.68
C HIS A 89 6.09 -6.43 -0.61
N VAL A 90 5.03 -5.62 -0.57
CA VAL A 90 4.48 -4.90 -1.72
C VAL A 90 4.92 -3.43 -1.73
N LEU A 91 5.14 -2.85 -2.91
CA LEU A 91 5.29 -1.39 -3.06
C LEU A 91 3.96 -0.83 -3.59
N PRO A 92 3.14 -0.18 -2.74
CA PRO A 92 1.85 0.33 -3.18
C PRO A 92 2.01 1.48 -4.18
N GLN A 93 1.21 1.43 -5.25
CA GLN A 93 0.94 2.56 -6.14
C GLN A 93 -0.40 3.21 -5.83
N THR A 94 -1.37 2.42 -5.37
CA THR A 94 -2.68 2.91 -4.91
C THR A 94 -3.00 2.25 -3.58
N VAL A 95 -3.54 3.03 -2.65
CA VAL A 95 -4.08 2.55 -1.38
C VAL A 95 -5.53 2.96 -1.28
N LEU A 96 -6.41 1.98 -1.04
CA LEU A 96 -7.80 2.19 -0.69
C LEU A 96 -7.96 1.87 0.79
N TYR A 97 -8.36 2.85 1.61
CA TYR A 97 -8.70 2.61 3.00
C TYR A 97 -10.20 2.77 3.22
N ILE A 98 -10.74 1.94 4.10
CA ILE A 98 -12.09 2.04 4.63
C ILE A 98 -11.96 2.13 6.13
N ALA A 99 -12.59 3.12 6.73
CA ALA A 99 -12.63 3.28 8.17
C ALA A 99 -14.05 3.64 8.60
N ASP A 100 -14.38 3.30 9.84
CA ASP A 100 -15.68 3.60 10.41
C ASP A 100 -15.90 5.13 10.55
N ALA A 101 -17.13 5.55 10.84
CA ALA A 101 -17.48 6.96 10.96
C ALA A 101 -16.96 7.60 12.26
N GLU A 102 -16.81 6.81 13.33
CA GLU A 102 -16.28 7.23 14.63
C GLU A 102 -14.77 7.50 14.58
N THR A 103 -14.03 6.89 13.65
CA THR A 103 -12.66 7.28 13.25
C THR A 103 -12.55 8.79 12.96
N PHE A 104 -13.66 9.42 12.56
CA PHE A 104 -13.72 10.79 12.08
C PHE A 104 -14.62 11.69 12.94
N SER A 105 -15.38 11.12 13.88
CA SER A 105 -15.92 11.84 15.04
C SER A 105 -14.77 11.98 16.05
N GLY A 106 -14.19 13.16 16.19
CA GLY A 106 -13.44 13.40 17.43
C GLY A 106 -14.40 13.20 18.60
N HIS A 107 -14.08 12.31 19.53
CA HIS A 107 -14.77 12.21 20.80
C HIS A 107 -14.43 13.45 21.63
N GLU A 108 -15.08 14.57 21.31
CA GLU A 108 -15.26 15.65 22.26
C GLU A 108 -16.75 15.65 22.61
N GLU A 109 -17.05 15.27 23.85
CA GLU A 109 -18.30 15.60 24.51
C GLU A 109 -18.44 17.13 24.52
N CYS A 110 -19.03 17.68 23.47
CA CYS A 110 -19.40 19.08 23.46
C CYS A 110 -20.82 19.16 22.93
N HIS A 111 -21.75 19.33 23.88
CA HIS A 111 -23.01 19.97 23.59
C HIS A 111 -22.70 21.25 22.82
N GLU A 112 -23.26 21.32 21.61
CA GLU A 112 -23.23 22.43 20.67
C GLU A 112 -22.25 22.36 19.48
N GLN A 113 -22.85 22.57 18.30
CA GLN A 113 -22.29 23.13 17.08
C GLN A 113 -21.65 22.17 16.05
N LYS A 114 -22.45 21.96 15.01
CA LYS A 114 -22.28 21.26 13.72
C LYS A 114 -21.06 21.69 12.85
N LYS A 115 -20.01 22.31 13.40
CA LYS A 115 -18.84 22.80 12.64
C LYS A 115 -17.50 22.11 12.99
N ALA A 116 -17.42 21.29 14.04
CA ALA A 116 -16.21 20.52 14.38
C ALA A 116 -16.03 19.23 13.54
N ARG A 117 -17.12 18.71 12.95
CA ARG A 117 -17.21 17.41 12.24
C ARG A 117 -16.29 17.22 11.01
N LYS A 118 -15.55 18.25 10.58
CA LYS A 118 -14.76 18.25 9.32
C LYS A 118 -13.24 18.36 9.53
N ARG A 119 -12.75 18.59 10.75
CA ARG A 119 -11.29 18.76 11.02
C ARG A 119 -10.58 17.42 11.20
N ASN A 120 -11.12 16.51 12.01
CA ASN A 120 -10.49 15.23 12.33
C ASN A 120 -10.32 14.32 11.09
N SER A 121 -11.30 14.30 10.18
CA SER A 121 -11.20 13.53 8.92
C SER A 121 -10.07 13.91 7.98
N LYS A 122 -9.68 15.18 7.96
CA LYS A 122 -8.52 15.61 7.18
C LYS A 122 -7.22 15.19 7.85
N GLU A 123 -7.16 15.20 9.17
CA GLU A 123 -5.94 14.89 9.91
C GLU A 123 -5.55 13.41 9.79
N THR A 124 -6.51 12.50 9.99
CA THR A 124 -6.28 11.05 9.81
C THR A 124 -5.93 10.70 8.36
N ALA A 125 -6.59 11.31 7.38
CA ALA A 125 -6.26 11.12 5.96
C ALA A 125 -4.83 11.61 5.64
N LEU A 126 -4.45 12.80 6.14
CA LEU A 126 -3.10 13.33 5.98
C LEU A 126 -2.05 12.47 6.70
N ALA A 127 -2.37 11.91 7.86
CA ALA A 127 -1.49 10.99 8.57
C ALA A 127 -1.26 9.71 7.75
N LEU A 128 -2.31 9.13 7.16
CA LEU A 128 -2.19 7.99 6.25
C LEU A 128 -1.36 8.33 5.00
N GLU A 129 -1.60 9.49 4.37
CA GLU A 129 -0.83 9.94 3.21
C GLU A 129 0.67 10.09 3.52
N LYS A 130 1.02 10.59 4.72
CA LYS A 130 2.43 10.74 5.15
C LYS A 130 3.17 9.42 5.33
N LEU A 131 2.46 8.32 5.60
CA LEU A 131 3.07 6.99 5.75
C LEU A 131 3.42 6.35 4.39
N LEU A 132 2.78 6.82 3.31
CA LEU A 132 2.85 6.19 2.01
C LEU A 132 3.90 6.84 1.10
N PRO A 133 4.36 6.13 0.05
CA PRO A 133 5.26 6.72 -0.93
C PRO A 133 4.66 7.99 -1.56
N LYS A 134 5.48 9.01 -1.83
CA LYS A 134 5.02 10.32 -2.39
C LYS A 134 4.21 10.24 -3.68
N ARG A 135 4.33 9.16 -4.46
CA ARG A 135 3.60 8.93 -5.72
C ARG A 135 2.45 7.94 -5.57
N CYS A 136 2.14 7.53 -4.34
CA CYS A 136 1.05 6.62 -4.04
C CYS A 136 -0.27 7.41 -4.07
N GLN A 137 -1.24 6.91 -4.79
CA GLN A 137 -2.59 7.44 -4.78
C GLN A 137 -3.34 6.91 -3.56
N VAL A 138 -3.97 7.80 -2.79
CA VAL A 138 -4.70 7.42 -1.58
C VAL A 138 -6.19 7.71 -1.77
N LEU A 139 -7.01 6.70 -1.50
CA LEU A 139 -8.47 6.76 -1.61
C LEU A 139 -9.07 6.32 -0.28
N GLY A 140 -10.05 7.09 0.21
CA GLY A 140 -10.70 6.85 1.48
C GLY A 140 -12.21 6.67 1.34
N LEU A 141 -12.74 5.66 2.02
CA LEU A 141 -14.17 5.46 2.23
C LEU A 141 -14.46 5.55 3.74
N VAL A 142 -15.56 6.20 4.09
CA VAL A 142 -16.08 6.25 5.46
C VAL A 142 -17.40 5.48 5.51
N THR A 143 -17.53 4.54 6.43
CA THR A 143 -18.73 3.70 6.56
C THR A 143 -19.29 3.75 7.99
N PRO A 144 -20.61 3.60 8.19
CA PRO A 144 -21.19 3.53 9.53
C PRO A 144 -20.74 2.29 10.33
N GLY A 145 -20.50 1.17 9.64
CA GLY A 145 -19.95 -0.06 10.21
C GLY A 145 -19.00 -0.72 9.20
N ILE A 146 -18.18 -1.65 9.67
CA ILE A 146 -17.16 -2.30 8.84
C ILE A 146 -17.03 -3.79 9.17
N VAL A 147 -16.92 -4.61 8.13
CA VAL A 147 -16.56 -6.01 8.27
C VAL A 147 -15.07 -6.16 7.99
N VAL A 148 -14.32 -6.60 8.99
CA VAL A 148 -12.86 -6.73 8.94
C VAL A 148 -12.45 -8.17 9.20
N THR A 149 -11.48 -8.67 8.44
CA THR A 149 -10.81 -9.94 8.76
C THR A 149 -9.52 -9.62 9.49
N PRO A 150 -9.38 -9.98 10.78
CA PRO A 150 -8.16 -9.70 11.54
C PRO A 150 -6.93 -10.29 10.86
N MET A 151 -5.88 -9.48 10.70
CA MET A 151 -4.57 -9.98 10.26
C MET A 151 -4.01 -11.02 11.24
N GLY A 152 -3.35 -12.05 10.71
CA GLY A 152 -2.69 -13.06 11.53
C GLY A 152 -3.04 -14.47 11.08
N SER A 153 -3.49 -15.31 12.02
CA SER A 153 -3.75 -16.72 11.77
C SER A 153 -4.79 -16.94 10.67
N SER A 154 -4.61 -17.98 9.86
CA SER A 154 -5.53 -18.33 8.76
C SER A 154 -6.93 -18.73 9.22
N ASN A 155 -7.14 -18.87 10.53
CA ASN A 155 -8.42 -19.26 11.13
C ASN A 155 -9.20 -18.06 11.70
N ASN A 156 -8.69 -16.84 11.51
CA ASN A 156 -9.38 -15.63 11.95
C ASN A 156 -10.68 -15.47 11.14
N GLN A 157 -11.82 -15.43 11.83
CA GLN A 157 -13.12 -15.19 11.21
C GLN A 157 -13.31 -13.69 10.95
N PRO A 158 -14.01 -13.31 9.87
CA PRO A 158 -14.47 -11.94 9.68
C PRO A 158 -15.31 -11.48 10.87
N GLN A 159 -15.11 -10.24 11.30
CA GLN A 159 -15.84 -9.61 12.40
C GLN A 159 -16.53 -8.35 11.89
N GLU A 160 -17.79 -8.18 12.24
CA GLU A 160 -18.56 -6.98 11.98
C GLU A 160 -18.42 -6.03 13.18
N ILE A 161 -17.99 -4.80 12.90
CA ILE A 161 -17.79 -3.76 13.90
C ILE A 161 -18.71 -2.61 13.53
N GLU A 162 -19.73 -2.42 14.37
CA GLU A 162 -20.68 -1.29 14.27
C GLU A 162 -20.26 -0.14 15.19
N GLU A 163 -19.56 -0.43 16.28
CA GLU A 163 -19.14 0.54 17.29
C GLU A 163 -17.64 0.39 17.61
N GLY A 164 -16.90 1.50 17.60
CA GLY A 164 -15.47 1.56 17.91
C GLY A 164 -14.55 1.80 16.70
N GLU A 165 -13.27 2.08 16.96
CA GLU A 165 -12.27 2.35 15.91
C GLU A 165 -11.87 1.07 15.17
N ALA A 166 -12.30 0.97 13.92
CA ALA A 166 -11.98 -0.12 13.02
C ALA A 166 -11.74 0.38 11.58
N GLY A 167 -10.90 -0.36 10.88
CA GLY A 167 -10.58 0.00 9.51
C GLY A 167 -9.78 -1.06 8.80
N PHE A 168 -9.77 -1.00 7.48
CA PHE A 168 -8.81 -1.76 6.69
C PHE A 168 -8.28 -0.93 5.53
N ALA A 169 -7.06 -1.26 5.09
CA ALA A 169 -6.41 -0.66 3.94
C ALA A 169 -5.95 -1.74 2.97
N LEU A 170 -6.31 -1.60 1.70
CA LEU A 170 -5.82 -2.41 0.60
C LEU A 170 -4.66 -1.68 -0.06
N LEU A 171 -3.53 -2.39 -0.23
CA LEU A 171 -2.31 -1.90 -0.85
C LEU A 171 -2.18 -2.54 -2.23
N PHE A 172 -2.47 -1.76 -3.26
CA PHE A 172 -2.36 -2.19 -4.65
C PHE A 172 -0.98 -1.85 -5.20
N PRO A 173 -0.14 -2.84 -5.57
CA PRO A 173 1.06 -2.58 -6.35
C PRO A 173 0.72 -2.21 -7.78
N LYS A 174 1.76 -1.95 -8.58
CA LYS A 174 1.62 -2.08 -10.03
C LYS A 174 1.36 -3.54 -10.38
N ILE A 175 0.16 -3.85 -10.86
CA ILE A 175 -0.22 -5.17 -11.34
C ILE A 175 -0.27 -5.12 -12.86
N ASP A 176 0.44 -6.03 -13.54
CA ASP A 176 0.44 -6.05 -15.00
C ASP A 176 -0.96 -6.41 -15.53
N GLY A 177 -1.42 -5.65 -16.53
CA GLY A 177 -2.78 -5.78 -17.09
C GLY A 177 -3.90 -5.09 -16.30
N VAL A 178 -3.62 -4.57 -15.09
CA VAL A 178 -4.62 -3.85 -14.28
C VAL A 178 -4.37 -2.35 -14.35
N LYS A 179 -5.43 -1.58 -14.65
CA LYS A 179 -5.41 -0.12 -14.56
C LYS A 179 -6.48 0.33 -13.57
N ILE A 180 -6.06 1.05 -12.54
CA ILE A 180 -6.95 1.70 -11.58
C ILE A 180 -7.10 3.15 -12.01
N HIS A 181 -8.32 3.56 -12.38
CA HIS A 181 -8.64 4.94 -12.71
C HIS A 181 -9.49 5.55 -11.60
N THR A 182 -9.18 6.78 -11.25
CA THR A 182 -9.97 7.56 -10.30
C THR A 182 -10.73 8.64 -11.06
N PHE A 183 -12.04 8.61 -10.93
CA PHE A 183 -12.92 9.64 -11.44
C PHE A 183 -13.35 10.55 -10.28
N HIS A 184 -13.43 11.85 -10.56
CA HIS A 184 -13.95 12.82 -9.61
C HIS A 184 -15.37 13.19 -10.01
N PHE A 185 -16.35 12.87 -9.17
CA PHE A 185 -17.71 13.33 -9.36
C PHE A 185 -17.89 14.68 -8.68
N SER A 186 -17.96 15.76 -9.48
CA SER A 186 -18.46 17.03 -8.98
C SER A 186 -19.97 16.90 -8.80
N LYS A 187 -20.44 16.91 -7.54
CA LYS A 187 -21.87 16.98 -7.23
C LYS A 187 -22.39 18.34 -7.67
N ASP A 188 -23.05 18.39 -8.82
CA ASP A 188 -23.77 19.58 -9.22
C ASP A 188 -25.03 19.68 -8.34
N VAL A 189 -25.08 20.68 -7.47
CA VAL A 189 -26.09 20.77 -6.39
C VAL A 189 -27.52 20.83 -6.96
N LYS A 190 -27.65 21.16 -8.25
CA LYS A 190 -28.93 21.34 -8.96
C LYS A 190 -29.46 20.07 -9.64
N ASN A 191 -28.61 19.10 -9.99
CA ASN A 191 -29.02 17.84 -10.62
C ASN A 191 -28.59 16.66 -9.73
N ARG A 192 -29.57 16.09 -9.02
CA ARG A 192 -29.38 14.87 -8.22
C ARG A 192 -29.32 13.60 -9.07
N VAL A 193 -29.38 13.72 -10.39
CA VAL A 193 -29.37 12.60 -11.32
C VAL A 193 -27.93 12.30 -11.70
N PHE A 194 -27.55 11.06 -11.45
CA PHE A 194 -26.27 10.47 -11.81
C PHE A 194 -26.18 10.35 -13.33
N ASP A 195 -25.14 10.91 -13.93
CA ASP A 195 -24.94 10.85 -15.37
C ASP A 195 -24.13 9.61 -15.73
N GLU A 196 -24.82 8.51 -16.03
CA GLU A 196 -24.23 7.21 -16.42
C GLU A 196 -23.37 7.31 -17.70
N SER A 197 -23.57 8.34 -18.53
CA SER A 197 -22.76 8.54 -19.74
C SER A 197 -21.27 8.78 -19.44
N LYS A 198 -20.93 9.23 -18.22
CA LYS A 198 -19.53 9.41 -17.77
C LYS A 198 -18.77 8.10 -17.56
N PHE A 199 -19.45 6.95 -17.50
CA PHE A 199 -18.80 5.64 -17.43
C PHE A 199 -18.44 5.09 -18.82
N ALA A 200 -19.16 5.50 -19.86
CA ALA A 200 -18.90 5.06 -21.23
C ALA A 200 -17.57 5.60 -21.79
N GLU A 201 -17.06 6.71 -21.25
CA GLU A 201 -15.74 7.25 -21.62
C GLU A 201 -14.57 6.63 -20.81
N ALA A 202 -14.88 5.85 -19.77
CA ALA A 202 -13.88 5.30 -18.85
C ALA A 202 -13.47 3.84 -19.13
N GLY A 203 -14.00 3.21 -20.19
CA GLY A 203 -13.73 1.82 -20.56
C GLY A 203 -13.99 1.52 -22.03
#